data_AF-A0A7G6YJQ2-F1
#
_entry.id   AF-A0A7G6YJQ2-F1
#
_cell.length_a   1.000
_cell.length_b   1.000
_cell.length_c   1.000
_cell.angle_alpha   90.00
_cell.angle_beta   90.00
_cell.angle_gamma   90.00
#
_symmetry.space_group_name_H-M   'P 1'
#
loop_
_entity.id
_entity.type
_entity.pdbx_description
1 polymer ?
#
loop_
_entity_poly.entity_id
_entity_poly.type
_entity_poly.pdbx_seq_one_letter_code
_entity_poly.pdbx_strand_id
1 'polypeptide(L)'
;MTARLILQLAALLGALGVGIGAFGAHGLRAMLEATGRFDTFETAVRYQFYHTLSLLAVGVLLYVRPELRLLGTTAGLWLGGILIFSGSLYVLCFTGIKWLGAVTPLGGLLFIAGWITLLLAARQL
;
A
#
# COMPACT_ATOMS: atom_id res chain seq x y z
N MET A 1 -10.39 1.20 12.33
CA MET A 1 -9.41 2.27 12.60
C MET A 1 -10.13 3.61 12.69
N THR A 2 -9.60 4.57 13.47
CA THR A 2 -10.17 5.94 13.53
C THR A 2 -9.68 6.78 12.36
N ALA A 3 -10.43 7.82 11.97
CA ALA A 3 -10.03 8.73 10.89
C ALA A 3 -8.64 9.35 11.13
N ARG A 4 -8.37 9.81 12.36
CA ARG A 4 -7.06 10.36 12.76
C ARG A 4 -5.92 9.39 12.46
N LEU A 5 -6.06 8.13 12.90
CA LEU A 5 -5.01 7.12 12.70
C LEU A 5 -4.81 6.83 11.21
N ILE A 6 -5.89 6.73 10.43
CA ILE A 6 -5.81 6.49 8.98
C ILE A 6 -5.04 7.62 8.28
N LEU A 7 -5.34 8.88 8.60
CA LEU A 7 -4.65 10.03 8.02
C LEU A 7 -3.17 10.09 8.40
N GLN A 8 -2.83 9.78 9.66
CA GLN A 8 -1.45 9.69 10.11
C GLN A 8 -0.67 8.61 9.35
N LEU A 9 -1.27 7.44 9.16
CA LEU A 9 -0.65 6.35 8.40
C LEU A 9 -0.53 6.70 6.92
N ALA A 10 -1.53 7.33 6.30
CA ALA A 10 -1.44 7.78 4.92
C ALA A 10 -0.30 8.79 4.72
N ALA A 11 -0.15 9.76 5.64
CA ALA A 11 0.94 10.72 5.60
C ALA A 11 2.32 10.03 5.74
N LEU A 12 2.46 9.11 6.70
CA LEU A 12 3.69 8.36 6.90
C LEU A 12 4.05 7.49 5.70
N LEU A 13 3.09 6.71 5.19
CA LEU A 13 3.29 5.83 4.04
C LEU A 13 3.54 6.62 2.75
N GLY A 14 2.98 7.82 2.63
CA GLY A 14 3.25 8.74 1.53
C GLY A 14 4.69 9.25 1.57
N ALA A 15 5.14 9.71 2.74
CA ALA A 15 6.53 10.14 2.93
C ALA A 15 7.52 8.99 2.65
N LEU A 16 7.24 7.79 3.17
CA LEU A 16 8.04 6.59 2.89
C LEU A 16 8.02 6.24 1.40
N GLY A 17 6.85 6.34 0.74
CA GLY A 17 6.72 6.05 -0.68
C GLY A 17 7.58 6.98 -1.54
N VAL A 18 7.58 8.28 -1.22
CA VAL A 18 8.41 9.26 -1.93
C VAL A 18 9.89 8.93 -1.70
N GLY A 19 10.30 8.71 -0.45
CA GLY A 19 11.68 8.41 -0.10
C GLY A 19 12.20 7.13 -0.76
N ILE A 20 11.45 6.03 -0.64
CA ILE A 20 11.81 4.73 -1.24
C ILE A 20 11.81 4.82 -2.76
N GLY A 21 10.80 5.46 -3.37
CA GLY A 21 10.71 5.63 -4.82
C GLY A 21 11.87 6.44 -5.40
N ALA A 22 12.17 7.61 -4.81
CA ALA A 22 13.28 8.45 -5.25
C ALA A 22 14.64 7.76 -5.05
N PHE A 23 14.84 7.08 -3.92
CA PHE A 23 16.07 6.33 -3.67
C PHE A 23 16.20 5.13 -4.62
N GLY A 24 15.10 4.46 -4.96
CA GLY A 24 15.05 3.43 -6.00
C GLY A 24 15.48 3.93 -7.37
N ALA A 25 14.87 5.03 -7.82
CA ALA A 25 15.08 5.60 -9.16
C ALA A 25 16.47 6.20 -9.36
N HIS A 26 17.10 6.71 -8.29
CA HIS A 26 18.39 7.39 -8.39
C HIS A 26 19.54 6.64 -7.69
N GLY A 27 19.35 6.23 -6.43
CA GLY A 27 20.40 5.62 -5.62
C GLY A 27 20.61 4.13 -5.87
N LEU A 28 19.55 3.40 -6.23
CA LEU A 28 19.58 1.94 -6.40
C LEU A 28 19.47 1.47 -7.84
N ARG A 29 19.33 2.39 -8.80
CA ARG A 29 18.98 2.08 -10.19
C ARG A 29 19.90 1.05 -10.82
N ALA A 30 21.22 1.26 -10.74
CA ALA A 30 22.20 0.33 -11.31
C ALA A 30 22.11 -1.08 -10.72
N MET A 31 21.87 -1.20 -9.41
CA MET A 31 21.71 -2.51 -8.74
C MET A 31 20.42 -3.20 -9.17
N LEU A 32 19.32 -2.46 -9.24
CA LEU A 32 18.02 -2.98 -9.66
C LEU A 32 18.03 -3.42 -11.12
N GLU A 33 18.70 -2.67 -12.01
CA GLU A 33 18.89 -3.05 -13.41
C GLU A 33 19.79 -4.29 -13.53
N ALA A 34 20.93 -4.34 -12.82
CA ALA A 34 21.84 -5.49 -12.85
C ALA A 34 21.19 -6.79 -12.33
N THR A 35 20.21 -6.70 -11.44
CA THR A 35 19.47 -7.85 -10.90
C THR A 35 18.18 -8.17 -11.66
N GLY A 36 17.80 -7.35 -12.65
CA GLY A 36 16.54 -7.48 -13.39
C GLY A 36 15.29 -7.23 -12.54
N ARG A 37 15.39 -6.38 -11.52
CA ARG A 37 14.32 -6.14 -10.52
C ARG A 37 13.76 -4.72 -10.52
N PHE A 38 14.19 -3.88 -11.45
CA PHE A 38 13.72 -2.49 -11.55
C PHE A 38 12.18 -2.41 -11.66
N ASP A 39 11.56 -3.14 -12.58
CA ASP A 39 10.11 -3.13 -12.76
C ASP A 39 9.34 -3.67 -11.55
N THR A 40 9.91 -4.67 -10.87
CA THR A 40 9.36 -5.23 -9.63
C THR A 40 9.37 -4.19 -8.51
N PHE A 41 10.48 -3.45 -8.38
CA PHE A 41 10.61 -2.37 -7.43
C PHE A 41 9.62 -1.24 -7.73
N GLU A 42 9.51 -0.80 -8.99
CA GLU A 42 8.53 0.21 -9.39
C GLU A 42 7.09 -0.25 -9.13
N THR A 43 6.79 -1.53 -9.35
CA THR A 43 5.48 -2.11 -9.03
C THR A 43 5.18 -2.01 -7.53
N ALA A 44 6.16 -2.31 -6.67
CA ALA A 44 6.00 -2.19 -5.22
C ALA A 44 5.71 -0.73 -4.80
N VAL A 45 6.48 0.24 -5.32
CA VAL A 45 6.28 1.67 -5.06
C VAL A 45 4.90 2.13 -5.53
N ARG A 46 4.50 1.72 -6.74
CA ARG A 46 3.21 2.10 -7.33
C ARG A 46 2.03 1.58 -6.51
N TYR A 47 2.03 0.31 -6.13
CA TYR A 47 0.95 -0.27 -5.32
C TYR A 47 0.92 0.31 -3.89
N GLN A 48 2.07 0.63 -3.30
CA GLN A 48 2.12 1.40 -2.06
C GLN A 48 1.42 2.75 -2.22
N PHE A 49 1.73 3.51 -3.27
CA PHE A 49 1.14 4.84 -3.47
C PHE A 49 -0.35 4.81 -3.79
N TYR A 50 -0.80 3.89 -4.65
CA TYR A 50 -2.23 3.74 -4.94
C TYR A 50 -3.04 3.56 -3.66
N HIS A 51 -2.60 2.65 -2.79
CA HIS A 51 -3.31 2.40 -1.54
C HIS A 51 -3.06 3.44 -0.46
N THR A 52 -1.93 4.15 -0.49
CA THR A 52 -1.69 5.30 0.38
C THR A 52 -2.63 6.46 0.06
N LEU A 53 -2.82 6.79 -1.23
CA LEU A 53 -3.76 7.82 -1.66
C LEU A 53 -5.20 7.40 -1.35
N SER A 54 -5.53 6.12 -1.54
CA SER A 54 -6.83 5.60 -1.11
C SER A 54 -7.03 5.68 0.41
N LEU A 55 -6.00 5.39 1.22
CA LEU A 55 -6.03 5.58 2.68
C LEU A 55 -6.31 7.05 3.05
N LEU A 56 -5.63 7.99 2.40
CA LEU A 56 -5.88 9.42 2.59
C LEU A 56 -7.35 9.76 2.30
N ALA A 57 -7.88 9.32 1.16
CA ALA A 57 -9.25 9.56 0.75
C ALA A 57 -10.28 8.98 1.74
N VAL A 58 -10.13 7.72 2.16
CA VAL A 58 -11.08 7.12 3.12
C VAL A 58 -10.90 7.65 4.55
N GLY A 59 -9.71 8.12 4.90
CA GLY A 59 -9.47 8.84 6.16
C GLY A 59 -10.24 10.15 6.23
N VAL A 60 -10.22 10.93 5.13
CA VAL A 60 -11.03 12.15 4.99
C VAL A 60 -12.52 11.82 4.99
N LEU A 61 -12.95 10.81 4.23
CA LEU A 61 -14.36 10.43 4.18
C LEU A 61 -14.89 9.99 5.54
N LEU A 62 -14.12 9.18 6.30
CA LEU A 62 -14.52 8.75 7.64
C LEU A 62 -14.52 9.91 8.65
N TYR A 63 -13.71 10.94 8.45
CA TYR A 63 -13.76 12.15 9.27
C TYR A 63 -15.08 12.91 9.10
N VAL A 64 -15.58 13.00 7.86
CA VAL A 64 -16.83 13.71 7.53
C VAL A 64 -18.08 12.85 7.77
N ARG A 65 -17.98 11.54 7.56
CA ARG A 65 -19.08 10.55 7.69
C ARG A 65 -18.70 9.45 8.71
N PRO A 66 -18.60 9.78 10.02
CA PRO A 66 -18.12 8.85 11.05
C PRO A 66 -18.99 7.61 11.25
N GLU A 67 -20.24 7.62 10.77
CA GLU A 67 -21.14 6.49 10.77
C GLU A 67 -20.71 5.36 9.81
N LEU A 68 -19.89 5.65 8.79
CA LEU A 68 -19.38 4.68 7.82
C LEU A 68 -18.24 3.82 8.39
N ARG A 69 -18.51 3.10 9.49
CA ARG A 69 -17.51 2.36 10.27
C ARG A 69 -16.71 1.33 9.44
N LEU A 70 -17.29 0.81 8.35
CA LEU A 70 -16.61 -0.11 7.42
C LEU A 70 -15.39 0.51 6.70
N LEU A 71 -15.28 1.84 6.63
CA LEU A 71 -14.08 2.50 6.12
C LEU A 71 -12.86 2.23 7.01
N GLY A 72 -13.08 2.03 8.31
CA GLY A 72 -12.03 1.61 9.24
C GLY A 72 -11.47 0.22 8.94
N THR A 73 -12.30 -0.70 8.44
CA THR A 73 -11.90 -2.05 7.99
C THR A 73 -11.23 -1.98 6.63
N THR A 74 -11.79 -1.19 5.71
CA THR A 74 -11.20 -0.89 4.39
C THR A 74 -9.75 -0.43 4.52
N ALA A 75 -9.51 0.53 5.41
CA ALA A 75 -8.16 1.04 5.67
C ALA A 75 -7.21 -0.03 6.24
N GLY A 76 -7.69 -0.88 7.14
CA GLY A 76 -6.90 -1.97 7.71
C GLY A 76 -6.47 -2.99 6.66
N LEU A 77 -7.37 -3.34 5.74
CA LEU A 77 -7.10 -4.25 4.63
C LEU A 77 -6.05 -3.67 3.68
N TRP A 78 -6.16 -2.39 3.30
CA TRP A 78 -5.15 -1.75 2.46
C TRP A 78 -3.81 -1.58 3.16
N LEU A 79 -3.79 -1.24 4.46
CA LEU A 79 -2.55 -1.19 5.23
C LEU A 79 -1.85 -2.56 5.23
N GLY A 80 -2.58 -3.63 5.54
CA GLY A 80 -2.05 -4.99 5.48
C GLY A 80 -1.56 -5.37 4.09
N GLY A 81 -2.30 -4.97 3.05
CA GLY A 81 -1.89 -5.15 1.66
C GLY A 81 -0.60 -4.40 1.33
N ILE A 82 -0.40 -3.15 1.79
CA ILE A 82 0.86 -2.41 1.58
C ILE A 82 2.03 -3.15 2.22
N LEU A 83 1.87 -3.56 3.49
CA LEU A 83 2.92 -4.26 4.24
C LEU A 83 3.29 -5.60 3.60
N ILE A 84 2.30 -6.36 3.14
CA ILE A 84 2.52 -7.71 2.59
C ILE A 84 2.91 -7.63 1.10
N PHE A 85 2.11 -6.98 0.26
CA PHE A 85 2.37 -6.88 -1.18
C PHE A 85 3.63 -6.06 -1.46
N SER A 86 3.63 -4.78 -1.07
CA SER A 86 4.72 -3.87 -1.42
C SER A 86 5.97 -4.20 -0.60
N GLY A 87 5.80 -4.48 0.69
CA GLY A 87 6.90 -4.89 1.57
C GLY A 87 7.62 -6.16 1.08
N SER A 88 6.89 -7.22 0.71
CA SER A 88 7.53 -8.45 0.19
C SER A 88 8.31 -8.20 -1.09
N LEU A 89 7.79 -7.37 -2.00
CA LEU A 89 8.49 -7.02 -3.23
C LEU A 89 9.74 -6.16 -2.98
N TYR A 90 9.70 -5.23 -2.02
CA TYR A 90 10.91 -4.50 -1.61
C TYR A 90 11.97 -5.45 -1.06
N VAL A 91 11.60 -6.35 -0.12
CA VAL A 91 12.54 -7.32 0.44
C VAL A 91 13.09 -8.24 -0.65
N LEU A 92 12.26 -8.69 -1.59
CA LEU A 92 12.70 -9.46 -2.75
C LEU A 92 13.74 -8.69 -3.59
N CYS A 93 13.52 -7.40 -3.83
CA CYS A 93 14.44 -6.57 -4.60
C CYS A 93 15.83 -6.52 -3.94
N PHE A 94 15.88 -6.33 -2.62
CA PHE A 94 17.14 -6.20 -1.89
C PHE A 94 17.85 -7.53 -1.59
N THR A 95 17.09 -8.58 -1.29
CA THR A 95 17.67 -9.85 -0.79
C THR A 95 17.71 -10.95 -1.83
N GLY A 96 16.89 -10.87 -2.88
CA GLY A 96 16.73 -11.93 -3.87
C GLY A 96 16.01 -13.18 -3.36
N ILE A 97 15.40 -13.14 -2.18
CA ILE A 97 14.66 -14.26 -1.59
C ILE A 97 13.35 -14.49 -2.38
N LYS A 98 13.40 -15.41 -3.36
CA LYS A 98 12.34 -15.61 -4.35
C LYS A 98 10.98 -16.07 -3.79
N TRP A 99 10.96 -16.82 -2.68
CA TRP A 99 9.70 -17.31 -2.11
C TRP A 99 8.81 -16.18 -1.57
N LEU A 100 9.38 -15.00 -1.30
CA LEU A 100 8.60 -13.81 -0.95
C LEU A 100 7.66 -13.37 -2.08
N GLY A 101 8.00 -13.67 -3.33
CA GLY A 101 7.08 -13.47 -4.46
C GLY A 101 5.79 -14.30 -4.35
N ALA A 102 5.82 -15.44 -3.67
CA ALA A 102 4.62 -16.24 -3.40
C ALA A 102 3.78 -15.69 -2.23
N VAL A 103 4.34 -14.79 -1.42
CA VAL A 103 3.62 -14.08 -0.35
C VAL A 103 2.89 -12.85 -0.89
N THR A 104 3.42 -12.23 -1.94
CA THR A 104 2.84 -11.03 -2.60
C THR A 104 1.35 -11.18 -2.96
N PRO A 105 0.85 -12.32 -3.50
CA PRO A 105 -0.57 -12.51 -3.78
C PRO A 105 -1.50 -12.34 -2.58
N LEU A 106 -1.05 -12.70 -1.36
CA LEU A 106 -1.85 -12.50 -0.14
C LEU A 106 -2.12 -11.01 0.11
N GLY A 107 -1.13 -10.15 -0.13
CA GLY A 107 -1.31 -8.70 -0.07
C GLY A 107 -2.25 -8.19 -1.16
N GLY A 108 -2.20 -8.79 -2.35
CA GLY A 108 -3.14 -8.50 -3.44
C GLY A 108 -4.59 -8.85 -3.08
N LEU A 109 -4.82 -9.97 -2.39
CA LEU A 109 -6.14 -10.35 -1.88
C LEU A 109 -6.64 -9.34 -0.84
N LEU A 110 -5.77 -8.83 0.03
CA LEU A 110 -6.13 -7.77 0.98
C LEU A 110 -6.50 -6.47 0.25
N PHE A 111 -5.79 -6.11 -0.81
CA PHE A 111 -6.14 -4.96 -1.64
C PHE A 111 -7.53 -5.10 -2.27
N ILE A 112 -7.82 -6.26 -2.87
CA ILE A 112 -9.13 -6.58 -3.45
C ILE A 112 -10.22 -6.53 -2.38
N ALA A 113 -10.01 -7.18 -1.24
CA ALA A 113 -10.95 -7.18 -0.12
C ALA A 113 -11.20 -5.76 0.39
N GLY A 114 -10.18 -4.90 0.43
CA GLY A 114 -10.33 -3.49 0.79
C GLY A 114 -11.24 -2.74 -0.18
N TRP A 115 -11.04 -2.89 -1.49
CA TRP A 115 -11.92 -2.27 -2.49
C TRP A 115 -13.37 -2.77 -2.42
N ILE A 116 -13.57 -4.07 -2.21
CA ILE A 116 -14.90 -4.65 -2.01
C ILE A 116 -15.54 -4.08 -0.74
N THR A 117 -14.78 -3.95 0.35
CA THR A 117 -15.27 -3.38 1.60
C THR A 117 -15.65 -1.91 1.43
N LEU A 118 -14.88 -1.14 0.66
CA LEU A 118 -15.24 0.24 0.31
C LEU A 118 -16.56 0.29 -0.48
N LEU A 119 -16.73 -0.58 -1.48
CA LEU A 119 -17.98 -0.68 -2.24
C LEU A 119 -19.19 -0.93 -1.32
N LEU A 120 -19.04 -1.81 -0.32
CA LEU A 120 -20.10 -2.09 0.65
C LEU A 120 -20.35 -0.92 1.60
N ALA A 121 -19.30 -0.22 2.04
CA ALA A 121 -19.42 0.97 2.88
C ALA A 121 -20.17 2.09 2.14
N ALA A 122 -19.88 2.28 0.85
CA ALA A 122 -20.49 3.33 0.03
C ALA A 122 -21.99 3.14 -0.21
N ARG A 123 -22.56 1.94 0.00
CA ARG A 123 -24.01 1.71 -0.09
C ARG A 123 -24.82 2.46 0.98
N GLN A 124 -24.16 2.97 2.01
CA GLN A 124 -24.77 3.70 3.12
C GLN A 124 -24.67 5.22 2.96
N LEU A 125 -24.17 5.69 1.80
CA LEU A 125 -23.97 7.11 1.54
C LEU A 125 -25.26 7.89 1.31
#